data_AF-A0A6A4Y5W2-F1
#
_entry.id   AF-A0A6A4Y5W2-F1
#
_cell.length_a   1.000
_cell.length_b   1.000
_cell.length_c   1.000
_cell.angle_alpha   90.00
_cell.angle_beta   90.00
_cell.angle_gamma   90.00
#
_symmetry.space_group_name_H-M   'P 1'
#
loop_
_entity.id
_entity.type
_entity.pdbx_description
1 polymer ?
#
loop_
_entity_poly.entity_id
_entity_poly.type
_entity_poly.pdbx_seq_one_letter_code
_entity_poly.pdbx_strand_id
1 'polypeptide(L)'
;MGCCESTEAYDNAVLVPAQQPIVVINPKFAPTVSVTLHMKQNLWSCTGDDFTIKDVKSGTEYFKIKGDLLSATRAKTLVDFQG
;
A
#
# COMPACT_ATOMS: atom_id res chain seq x y z
N MET A 1 -8.28 28.96 28.30
CA MET A 1 -8.15 27.60 27.76
C MET A 1 -9.56 27.05 27.67
N GLY A 2 -10.16 27.03 26.47
CA GLY A 2 -11.52 26.54 26.24
C GLY A 2 -11.44 25.27 25.39
N CYS A 3 -11.92 24.16 25.93
CA CYS A 3 -12.22 22.98 25.13
C CYS A 3 -13.49 23.26 24.35
N CYS A 4 -13.38 23.36 23.03
CA CYS A 4 -14.54 23.35 22.15
C CYS A 4 -14.98 21.89 22.00
N GLU A 5 -16.01 21.49 22.74
CA GLU A 5 -16.72 20.23 22.48
C GLU A 5 -17.78 20.50 21.41
N SER A 6 -17.60 19.91 20.22
CA SER A 6 -18.58 19.98 19.15
C SER A 6 -19.81 19.14 19.53
N THR A 7 -20.99 19.76 19.51
CA THR A 7 -22.29 19.12 19.80
C THR A 7 -23.00 18.65 18.52
N GLU A 8 -22.29 18.63 17.39
CA GLU A 8 -22.86 18.17 16.12
C GLU A 8 -23.31 16.70 16.24
N ALA A 9 -24.48 16.40 15.68
CA ALA A 9 -25.02 15.05 15.69
C ALA A 9 -24.02 14.11 15.02
N TYR A 10 -23.44 13.20 15.80
CA TYR A 10 -22.59 12.13 15.29
C TYR A 10 -23.47 11.18 14.48
N ASP A 11 -23.49 11.39 13.16
CA ASP A 11 -24.09 10.46 12.23
C ASP A 11 -23.24 9.18 12.25
N ASN A 12 -23.71 8.19 13.02
CA ASN A 12 -23.17 6.85 13.04
C ASN A 12 -23.47 6.21 11.68
N ALA A 13 -22.73 6.61 10.65
CA ALA A 13 -22.84 6.01 9.34
C ALA A 13 -22.61 4.50 9.50
N VAL A 14 -23.66 3.72 9.31
CA VAL A 14 -23.60 2.26 9.39
C VAL A 14 -22.70 1.82 8.24
N LEU A 15 -21.49 1.37 8.57
CA LEU A 15 -20.52 0.88 7.61
C LEU A 15 -21.05 -0.44 7.03
N VAL A 16 -21.69 -0.36 5.86
CA VAL A 16 -22.15 -1.53 5.12
C VAL A 16 -20.95 -2.11 4.37
N PRO A 17 -20.70 -3.43 4.42
CA PRO A 17 -19.66 -4.06 3.62
C PRO A 17 -19.87 -3.73 2.14
N ALA A 18 -18.80 -3.35 1.44
CA ALA A 18 -18.86 -3.16 -0.01
C ALA A 18 -19.31 -4.48 -0.66
N GLN A 19 -20.37 -4.43 -1.48
CA GLN A 19 -20.94 -5.61 -2.13
C GLN A 19 -19.98 -6.27 -3.14
N GLN A 20 -18.97 -5.53 -3.59
CA GLN A 20 -18.00 -5.96 -4.60
C GLN A 20 -16.61 -5.47 -4.18
N PRO A 21 -15.54 -6.25 -4.43
CA PRO A 21 -14.19 -5.79 -4.17
C PRO A 21 -13.91 -4.53 -4.99
N ILE A 22 -13.54 -3.44 -4.32
CA ILE A 22 -13.16 -2.19 -4.97
C ILE A 22 -11.76 -2.37 -5.52
N VAL A 23 -11.65 -2.51 -6.84
CA VAL A 23 -10.38 -2.66 -7.54
C VAL A 23 -9.92 -1.30 -8.05
N VAL A 24 -8.82 -0.79 -7.49
CA VAL A 24 -8.25 0.51 -7.89
C VAL A 24 -7.27 0.38 -9.06
N ILE A 25 -6.52 -0.73 -9.14
CA ILE A 25 -5.46 -0.91 -10.14
C ILE A 25 -5.73 -2.12 -11.02
N ASN A 26 -5.78 -3.33 -10.43
CA ASN A 26 -6.02 -4.56 -11.17
C ASN A 26 -6.67 -5.62 -10.26
N PRO A 27 -7.66 -6.40 -10.75
CA PRO A 27 -8.34 -7.41 -9.95
C PRO A 27 -7.40 -8.46 -9.33
N LYS A 28 -6.24 -8.72 -9.96
CA LYS A 28 -5.22 -9.65 -9.43
C LYS A 28 -4.66 -9.25 -8.06
N PHE A 29 -4.83 -7.97 -7.68
CA PHE A 29 -4.39 -7.42 -6.40
C PHE A 29 -5.54 -7.17 -5.41
N ALA A 30 -6.75 -7.66 -5.70
CA ALA A 30 -7.92 -7.56 -4.83
C ALA A 30 -8.34 -8.94 -4.28
N PRO A 31 -7.53 -9.54 -3.38
CA PRO A 31 -7.87 -10.81 -2.77
C PRO A 31 -9.13 -10.68 -1.91
N THR A 32 -9.93 -11.76 -1.87
CA THR A 32 -11.14 -11.85 -1.04
C THR A 32 -10.86 -11.91 0.45
N VAL A 33 -9.60 -12.17 0.83
CA VAL A 33 -9.13 -12.25 2.20
C VAL A 33 -8.11 -11.15 2.46
N SER A 34 -8.00 -10.71 3.72
CA SER A 34 -6.96 -9.76 4.12
C SER A 34 -5.57 -10.37 3.96
N VAL A 35 -4.69 -9.63 3.29
CA VAL A 35 -3.29 -10.02 3.06
C VAL A 35 -2.39 -9.01 3.77
N THR A 36 -1.47 -9.52 4.60
CA THR A 36 -0.47 -8.71 5.28
C THR A 36 0.79 -8.66 4.44
N LEU A 37 1.12 -7.50 3.91
CA LEU A 37 2.31 -7.27 3.10
C LEU A 37 3.44 -6.70 3.96
N HIS A 38 4.65 -7.20 3.75
CA HIS A 38 5.87 -6.74 4.39
C HIS A 38 6.79 -6.11 3.34
N MET A 39 7.19 -4.87 3.61
CA MET A 39 8.13 -4.10 2.81
C MET A 39 9.53 -4.27 3.38
N LYS A 40 10.47 -4.76 2.57
CA LYS A 40 11.88 -4.94 2.95
C LYS A 40 12.77 -4.13 2.01
N GLN A 41 13.64 -3.32 2.58
CA GLN A 41 14.67 -2.60 1.85
C GLN A 41 15.74 -3.57 1.32
N ASN A 42 16.14 -3.40 0.07
CA ASN A 42 17.22 -4.20 -0.49
C ASN A 42 18.57 -3.61 -0.05
N LEU A 43 19.33 -4.36 0.74
CA LEU A 43 20.64 -3.93 1.25
C LEU A 43 21.70 -3.74 0.15
N TRP A 44 21.47 -4.29 -1.04
CA TRP A 44 22.35 -4.10 -2.20
C TRP A 44 21.92 -2.95 -3.11
N SER A 45 20.90 -2.17 -2.74
CA SER A 45 20.59 -0.95 -3.48
C SER A 45 21.65 0.10 -3.17
N CYS A 46 22.31 0.60 -4.22
CA CYS A 46 23.35 1.62 -4.09
C CYS A 46 22.81 2.94 -3.52
N THR A 47 21.50 3.17 -3.57
CA THR A 47 20.81 4.39 -3.14
C THR A 47 19.93 4.21 -1.91
N GLY A 48 19.70 2.97 -1.44
CA GLY A 48 18.78 2.72 -0.34
C GLY A 48 17.30 2.89 -0.69
N ASP A 49 16.96 3.12 -1.97
CA ASP A 49 15.60 3.43 -2.41
C ASP A 49 14.85 2.25 -3.05
N ASP A 50 15.49 1.08 -3.15
CA ASP A 50 14.83 -0.13 -3.66
C ASP A 50 14.20 -0.96 -2.54
N PHE A 51 12.93 -1.28 -2.71
CA PHE A 51 12.16 -2.08 -1.75
C PHE A 51 11.43 -3.21 -2.44
N THR A 52 11.30 -4.33 -1.72
CA THR A 52 10.48 -5.47 -2.14
C THR A 52 9.30 -5.60 -1.18
N ILE A 53 8.10 -5.71 -1.74
CA ILE A 53 6.85 -5.90 -1.00
C ILE A 53 6.38 -7.34 -1.24
N LYS A 54 6.27 -8.11 -0.16
CA LYS A 54 5.89 -9.52 -0.20
C LYS A 54 4.83 -9.86 0.84
N ASP A 55 4.03 -10.87 0.58
CA ASP A 55 3.13 -11.42 1.60
C ASP A 55 3.94 -12.12 2.71
N VAL A 56 3.59 -11.84 3.95
CA VAL A 56 4.21 -12.44 5.14
C VAL A 56 3.92 -13.93 5.22
N LYS A 57 2.71 -14.36 4.84
CA LYS A 57 2.27 -15.75 5.04
C LYS A 57 2.82 -16.68 3.97
N SER A 58 2.67 -16.31 2.69
CA SER A 58 3.13 -17.14 1.57
C SER A 58 4.58 -16.88 1.17
N GLY A 59 5.15 -15.73 1.55
CA GLY A 59 6.45 -15.29 1.05
C GLY A 59 6.43 -14.79 -0.40
N THR A 60 5.27 -14.78 -1.06
CA THR A 60 5.11 -14.37 -2.46
C THR A 60 5.40 -12.89 -2.63
N GLU A 61 6.23 -12.53 -3.61
CA GLU A 61 6.52 -11.14 -3.96
C GLU A 61 5.37 -10.55 -4.79
N TYR A 62 4.85 -9.41 -4.35
CA TYR A 62 3.75 -8.71 -5.03
C TYR A 62 4.27 -7.55 -5.88
N PHE A 63 5.09 -6.70 -5.26
CA PHE A 63 5.58 -5.48 -5.89
C PHE A 63 7.04 -5.24 -5.56
N LYS A 64 7.70 -4.49 -6.44
CA LYS A 64 9.01 -3.92 -6.21
C LYS A 64 8.92 -2.42 -6.41
N ILE A 65 9.60 -1.67 -5.57
CA ILE A 65 9.81 -0.24 -5.76
C ILE A 65 11.23 -0.11 -6.28
N LYS A 66 11.38 0.46 -7.48
CA LYS A 66 12.68 0.80 -8.04
C LYS A 66 12.97 2.27 -7.76
N GLY A 67 14.07 2.55 -7.09
CA GLY A 67 14.63 3.88 -6.97
C GLY A 67 15.46 4.19 -8.21
N ASP A 68 15.06 5.18 -9.00
CA ASP A 68 15.85 5.58 -10.16
C ASP A 68 17.07 6.40 -9.72
N LEU A 69 18.27 5.90 -10.03
CA LEU A 69 19.56 6.52 -9.68
C LEU A 69 19.73 7.93 -10.30
N LEU A 70 18.98 8.22 -11.36
CA LEU A 70 19.05 9.47 -12.15
C LEU A 70 17.82 10.36 -12.02
N SER A 71 16.81 9.95 -11.24
CA SER A 71 15.58 10.74 -11.10
C SER A 71 15.80 11.88 -10.10
N ALA A 72 16.07 13.08 -10.63
CA ALA A 72 15.97 14.34 -9.89
C ALA A 72 14.52 14.65 -9.39
N THR A 73 13.55 13.81 -9.78
CA THR A 73 12.16 13.89 -9.36
C THR A 73 11.88 12.91 -8.21
N ARG A 74 11.20 13.39 -7.15
CA ARG A 74 10.78 12.60 -5.96
C ARG A 74 9.76 11.47 -6.27
N ALA A 75 9.59 11.08 -7.52
CA ALA A 75 8.66 10.04 -7.94
C ALA A 75 9.25 8.66 -7.69
N LYS A 76 8.45 7.74 -7.15
CA LYS A 76 8.79 6.33 -6.96
C LYS A 76 7.92 5.49 -7.87
N THR A 77 8.54 4.56 -8.59
CA THR A 77 7.82 3.64 -9.49
C THR A 77 7.57 2.33 -8.75
N LEU A 78 6.29 2.00 -8.58
CA LEU A 78 5.85 0.69 -8.11
C LEU A 78 5.68 -0.22 -9.34
N VAL A 79 6.51 -1.25 -9.43
CA VAL A 79 6.40 -2.29 -10.46
C VAL A 79 5.83 -3.56 -9.84
N ASP A 80 5.09 -4.32 -10.63
CA ASP A 80 4.69 -5.65 -10.18
C ASP A 80 5.88 -6.62 -10.25
N PHE A 81 5.75 -7.79 -9.64
CA PHE A 81 6.83 -8.78 -9.69
C PHE A 81 7.09 -9.34 -11.09
N GLN A 82 6.11 -9.26 -12.00
CA GLN A 82 6.18 -9.82 -13.35
C GLN A 82 6.83 -8.87 -14.36
N GLY A 83 6.96 -7.57 -14.06
CA GLY A 83 7.65 -6.57 -14.88
C GLY A 83 6.76 -5.38 -15.21
#